data_AF-A0A518C877-F1
#
_entry.id   AF-A0A518C877-F1
#
_cell.length_a   1.000
_cell.length_b   1.000
_cell.length_c   1.000
_cell.angle_alpha   90.00
_cell.angle_beta   90.00
_cell.angle_gamma   90.00
#
_symmetry.space_group_name_H-M   'P 1'
#
loop_
_entity.id
_entity.type
_entity.pdbx_description
1 polymer ?
#
loop_
_entity_poly.entity_id
_entity_poly.type
_entity_poly.pdbx_seq_one_letter_code
_entity_poly.pdbx_strand_id
1 'polypeptide(L)'
;MNHLLFNDDGYTHEACITAEPGIHDALTFTYRPMTQEECDLVSQAIARQTSGASATRLLAQTIAVHVTSWSMPREISTDEIKQLVPSLFDKLYATIAGKRPSDPLPDTGQVPEAYREGVDLTNLIEGVALLLLHPGPASIDCDQCAAWIYDLETGQRQTVRTGPDRREVPQPRPAGVPTPCASCPKQNPTNARRLKLSTKNRQTYELWRRAKATHFHCVPNHLKRDPIVARNFAHLDDVAKQVQRLQRSTAGEPS
;
A
#
# COMPACT_ATOMS: atom_id res chain seq x y z
N MET A 1 -18.05 -21.74 8.55
CA MET A 1 -17.82 -20.30 8.80
C MET A 1 -16.39 -19.98 8.40
N ASN A 2 -16.17 -19.55 7.15
CA ASN A 2 -14.86 -19.18 6.59
C ASN A 2 -15.03 -17.86 5.81
N HIS A 3 -15.29 -16.76 6.53
CA HIS A 3 -15.62 -15.46 5.91
C HIS A 3 -14.58 -14.35 6.15
N LEU A 4 -13.40 -14.65 6.69
CA LEU A 4 -12.52 -13.61 7.28
C LEU A 4 -11.05 -13.58 6.80
N LEU A 5 -10.71 -14.07 5.60
CA LEU A 5 -9.32 -13.99 5.12
C LEU A 5 -9.11 -13.12 3.87
N PHE A 6 -10.15 -12.48 3.32
CA PHE A 6 -10.04 -11.71 2.07
C PHE A 6 -10.72 -10.32 2.08
N ASN A 7 -11.04 -9.75 3.24
CA ASN A 7 -11.47 -8.34 3.29
C ASN A 7 -10.29 -7.36 3.18
N ASP A 8 -9.06 -7.85 3.27
CA ASP A 8 -7.87 -7.05 3.02
C ASP A 8 -7.54 -7.09 1.52
N ASP A 9 -8.24 -6.25 0.77
CA ASP A 9 -7.92 -5.93 -0.62
C ASP A 9 -6.62 -5.12 -0.74
N GLY A 10 -5.99 -4.75 0.39
CA GLY A 10 -4.87 -3.83 0.48
C GLY A 10 -5.28 -2.36 0.41
N TYR A 11 -6.53 -2.01 0.13
CA TYR A 11 -7.00 -0.63 -0.02
C TYR A 11 -8.03 -0.22 1.03
N THR A 12 -8.35 -1.11 1.96
CA THR A 12 -9.16 -0.80 3.13
C THR A 12 -8.26 -0.29 4.25
N HIS A 13 -8.56 0.91 4.74
CA HIS A 13 -7.84 1.59 5.81
C HIS A 13 -8.70 1.69 7.05
N GLU A 14 -8.07 1.64 8.23
CA GLU A 14 -8.70 2.01 9.50
C GLU A 14 -8.53 3.51 9.73
N ALA A 15 -9.56 4.14 10.28
CA ALA A 15 -9.52 5.53 10.72
C ALA A 15 -10.30 5.73 12.02
N CYS A 16 -9.96 6.83 12.69
CA CYS A 16 -10.60 7.34 13.87
C CYS A 16 -10.90 8.84 13.70
N ILE A 17 -12.06 9.27 14.17
CA ILE A 17 -12.39 10.66 14.44
C ILE A 17 -12.58 10.79 15.94
N THR A 18 -11.75 11.61 16.59
CA THR A 18 -11.77 11.84 18.03
C THR A 18 -13.09 12.51 18.44
N ALA A 19 -13.60 12.13 19.60
CA ALA A 19 -14.77 12.78 20.19
C ALA A 19 -14.56 14.28 20.32
N GLU A 20 -15.61 15.06 20.06
CA GLU A 20 -15.63 16.49 20.29
C GLU A 20 -16.68 16.78 21.38
N PRO A 21 -16.26 17.16 22.61
CA PRO A 21 -17.15 17.27 23.75
C PRO A 21 -18.36 18.15 23.48
N GLY A 22 -19.56 17.59 23.70
CA GLY A 22 -20.84 18.27 23.45
C GLY A 22 -21.27 18.33 21.99
N ILE A 23 -20.51 17.74 21.06
CA ILE A 23 -20.83 17.74 19.62
C ILE A 23 -21.04 16.32 19.10
N HIS A 24 -20.05 15.43 19.24
CA HIS A 24 -20.17 14.03 18.81
C HIS A 24 -19.18 13.12 19.56
N ASP A 25 -19.51 11.84 19.67
CA ASP A 25 -18.62 10.82 20.23
C ASP A 25 -17.49 10.45 19.26
N ALA A 26 -16.54 9.63 19.72
CA ALA A 26 -15.48 9.10 18.87
C ALA A 26 -16.04 8.09 17.87
N LEU A 27 -15.55 8.13 16.64
CA LEU A 27 -15.93 7.21 15.57
C LEU A 27 -14.71 6.47 15.07
N THR A 28 -14.68 5.14 15.18
CA THR A 28 -13.72 4.29 14.49
C THR A 28 -14.40 3.61 13.31
N PHE A 29 -13.71 3.53 12.17
CA PHE A 29 -14.29 2.99 10.95
C PHE A 29 -13.22 2.44 10.00
N THR A 30 -13.63 1.47 9.19
CA THR A 30 -12.85 0.97 8.06
C THR A 30 -13.42 1.54 6.77
N TYR A 31 -12.57 1.99 5.86
CA TYR A 31 -12.99 2.62 4.62
C TYR A 31 -12.03 2.36 3.47
N ARG A 32 -12.52 2.50 2.24
CA ARG A 32 -11.69 2.60 1.04
C ARG A 32 -11.50 4.08 0.71
N PRO A 33 -10.27 4.61 0.64
CA PRO A 33 -10.04 5.98 0.21
C PRO A 33 -10.56 6.21 -1.20
N MET A 34 -11.06 7.42 -1.47
CA MET A 34 -11.38 7.83 -2.84
C MET A 34 -10.09 8.01 -3.64
N THR A 35 -10.15 7.60 -4.91
CA THR A 35 -9.17 8.00 -5.92
C THR A 35 -9.37 9.47 -6.30
N GLN A 36 -8.34 10.09 -6.88
CA GLN A 36 -8.41 11.45 -7.39
C GLN A 36 -9.52 11.60 -8.45
N GLU A 37 -9.71 10.59 -9.30
CA GLU A 37 -10.78 10.57 -10.29
C GLU A 37 -12.16 10.59 -9.63
N GLU A 38 -12.38 9.78 -8.59
CA GLU A 38 -13.62 9.80 -7.81
C GLU A 38 -13.83 11.15 -7.11
N CYS A 39 -12.77 11.74 -6.53
CA CYS A 39 -12.81 13.07 -5.93
C CYS A 39 -13.21 14.15 -6.95
N ASP A 40 -12.69 14.09 -8.17
CA ASP A 40 -12.99 15.03 -9.24
C ASP A 40 -14.44 14.86 -9.73
N LEU A 41 -14.89 13.61 -9.89
CA LEU A 41 -16.27 13.29 -10.27
C LEU A 41 -17.28 13.79 -9.23
N VAL A 42 -17.02 13.54 -7.95
CA VAL A 42 -17.88 14.03 -6.86
C VAL A 42 -17.86 15.55 -6.82
N SER A 43 -16.70 16.19 -6.96
CA SER A 43 -16.59 17.66 -6.97
C SER A 43 -17.37 18.30 -8.14
N GLN A 44 -17.25 17.73 -9.35
CA GLN A 44 -18.03 18.16 -10.51
C GLN A 44 -19.54 17.94 -10.32
N ALA A 45 -19.93 16.81 -9.73
CA ALA A 45 -21.33 16.49 -9.47
C ALA A 45 -21.94 17.43 -8.44
N ILE A 46 -21.19 17.83 -7.39
CA ILE A 46 -21.60 18.85 -6.42
C ILE A 46 -21.76 20.21 -7.09
N ALA A 47 -20.79 20.62 -7.93
CA ALA A 47 -20.84 21.90 -8.63
C ALA A 47 -22.06 22.05 -9.56
N ARG A 48 -22.63 20.93 -10.03
CA ARG A 48 -23.85 20.91 -10.85
C ARG A 48 -25.15 20.97 -10.03
N GLN A 49 -25.10 20.79 -8.71
CA GLN A 49 -26.29 20.83 -7.87
C GLN A 49 -26.72 22.26 -7.60
N THR A 50 -27.99 22.56 -7.85
CA THR A 50 -28.60 23.88 -7.58
C THR A 50 -29.12 24.02 -6.15
N SER A 51 -29.22 22.92 -5.40
CA SER A 51 -29.71 22.91 -4.02
C SER A 51 -28.75 22.20 -3.07
N GLY A 52 -28.60 22.73 -1.85
CA GLY A 52 -27.75 22.14 -0.81
C GLY A 52 -28.20 20.73 -0.40
N ALA A 53 -29.50 20.46 -0.36
CA ALA A 53 -30.04 19.15 0.00
C ALA A 53 -29.60 18.04 -0.96
N SER A 54 -29.47 18.35 -2.25
CA SER A 54 -28.97 17.40 -3.25
C SER A 54 -27.47 17.11 -3.06
N ALA A 55 -26.68 18.15 -2.78
CA ALA A 55 -25.25 18.00 -2.50
C ALA A 55 -24.98 17.14 -1.25
N THR A 56 -25.73 17.34 -0.16
CA THR A 56 -25.62 16.51 1.06
C THR A 56 -25.96 15.05 0.78
N ARG A 57 -27.03 14.78 0.00
CA ARG A 57 -27.39 13.40 -0.36
C ARG A 57 -26.30 12.72 -1.18
N LEU A 58 -25.70 13.43 -2.13
CA LEU A 58 -24.59 12.93 -2.94
C LEU A 58 -23.38 12.59 -2.06
N LEU A 59 -22.96 13.49 -1.18
CA LEU A 59 -21.85 13.25 -0.26
C LEU A 59 -22.13 12.06 0.67
N ALA A 60 -23.34 11.95 1.21
CA ALA A 60 -23.72 10.83 2.06
C ALA A 60 -23.70 9.49 1.30
N GLN A 61 -24.13 9.49 0.04
CA GLN A 61 -24.06 8.32 -0.83
C GLN A 61 -22.59 7.92 -1.08
N THR A 62 -21.71 8.90 -1.33
CA THR A 62 -20.27 8.65 -1.46
C THR A 62 -19.70 8.02 -0.20
N ILE A 63 -19.98 8.59 0.99
CA ILE A 63 -19.55 7.99 2.26
C ILE A 63 -20.05 6.55 2.39
N ALA A 64 -21.33 6.28 2.07
CA ALA A 64 -21.92 4.95 2.19
C ALA A 64 -21.24 3.90 1.30
N VAL A 65 -20.74 4.30 0.13
CA VAL A 65 -20.00 3.43 -0.80
C VAL A 65 -18.60 3.10 -0.28
N HIS A 66 -17.95 4.05 0.39
CA HIS A 66 -16.55 3.93 0.78
C HIS A 66 -16.35 3.40 2.20
N VAL A 67 -17.28 3.61 3.13
CA VAL A 67 -17.20 3.03 4.49
C VAL A 67 -17.64 1.57 4.45
N THR A 68 -16.77 0.67 4.91
CA THR A 68 -17.03 -0.78 4.93
C THR A 68 -17.54 -1.25 6.29
N SER A 69 -17.10 -0.64 7.38
CA SER A 69 -17.61 -0.87 8.73
C SER A 69 -17.33 0.34 9.62
N TRP A 70 -18.11 0.51 10.69
CA TRP A 70 -17.89 1.56 11.68
C TRP A 70 -18.36 1.14 13.08
N SER A 71 -17.92 1.85 14.12
CA SER A 71 -18.28 1.55 15.52
C SER A 71 -19.68 2.01 15.92
N MET A 72 -20.36 2.81 15.08
CA MET A 72 -21.72 3.25 15.38
C MET A 72 -22.72 2.09 15.31
N PRO A 73 -23.69 1.99 16.25
CA PRO A 73 -24.71 0.95 16.27
C PRO A 73 -25.85 1.25 15.26
N ARG A 74 -25.47 1.62 14.04
CA ARG A 74 -26.38 2.00 12.95
C ARG A 74 -25.90 1.40 11.65
N GLU A 75 -26.82 1.12 10.75
CA GLU A 75 -26.50 0.65 9.41
C GLU A 75 -25.79 1.74 8.60
N ILE A 76 -24.81 1.35 7.78
CA ILE A 76 -24.16 2.25 6.83
C ILE A 76 -25.11 2.42 5.63
N SER A 77 -25.93 3.47 5.67
CA SER A 77 -26.83 3.83 4.57
C SER A 77 -26.78 5.33 4.31
N THR A 78 -27.12 5.74 3.08
CA THR A 78 -27.19 7.16 2.70
C THR A 78 -28.09 7.96 3.64
N ASP A 79 -29.21 7.38 4.08
CA ASP A 79 -30.17 8.09 4.94
C ASP A 79 -29.68 8.21 6.38
N GLU A 80 -29.02 7.19 6.94
CA GLU A 80 -28.40 7.27 8.27
C GLU A 80 -27.22 8.26 8.28
N ILE A 81 -26.39 8.23 7.24
CA ILE A 81 -25.22 9.13 7.12
C ILE A 81 -25.66 10.60 7.05
N LYS A 82 -26.78 10.91 6.40
CA LYS A 82 -27.32 12.29 6.36
C LYS A 82 -27.76 12.80 7.72
N GLN A 83 -28.04 11.92 8.69
CA GLN A 83 -28.44 12.30 10.05
C GLN A 83 -27.25 12.53 10.97
N LEU A 84 -26.01 12.37 10.49
CA LEU A 84 -24.83 12.66 11.28
C LEU A 84 -24.74 14.16 11.58
N VAL A 85 -24.15 14.47 12.73
CA VAL A 85 -23.82 15.86 13.10
C VAL A 85 -22.90 16.46 12.03
N PRO A 86 -23.13 17.69 11.55
CA PRO A 86 -22.40 18.26 10.40
C PRO A 86 -20.87 18.17 10.53
N SER A 87 -20.33 18.44 11.72
CA SER A 87 -18.88 18.35 11.95
C SER A 87 -18.34 16.92 11.80
N LEU A 88 -19.09 15.90 12.25
CA LEU A 88 -18.71 14.50 12.06
C LEU A 88 -18.83 14.08 10.60
N PHE A 89 -19.90 14.52 9.92
CA PHE A 89 -20.13 14.28 8.50
C PHE A 89 -18.97 14.80 7.64
N ASP A 90 -18.58 16.06 7.85
CA ASP A 90 -17.52 16.72 7.10
C ASP A 90 -16.15 16.07 7.37
N LYS A 91 -15.86 15.73 8.64
CA LYS A 91 -14.63 15.01 9.01
C LYS A 91 -14.56 13.65 8.33
N LEU A 92 -15.65 12.88 8.36
CA LEU A 92 -15.74 11.56 7.74
C LEU A 92 -15.50 11.63 6.23
N TYR A 93 -16.20 12.54 5.53
CA TYR A 93 -15.97 12.74 4.11
C TYR A 93 -14.53 13.20 3.80
N ALA A 94 -14.00 14.16 4.56
CA ALA A 94 -12.64 14.67 4.34
C ALA A 94 -11.57 13.58 4.54
N THR A 95 -11.75 12.68 5.50
CA THR A 95 -10.86 11.52 5.72
C THR A 95 -10.95 10.51 4.56
N ILE A 96 -12.16 10.20 4.10
CA ILE A 96 -12.37 9.29 2.96
C ILE A 96 -11.78 9.87 1.66
N ALA A 97 -11.96 11.17 1.43
CA ALA A 97 -11.44 11.89 0.28
C ALA A 97 -9.93 12.19 0.35
N GLY A 98 -9.23 11.74 1.40
CA GLY A 98 -7.79 11.98 1.60
C GLY A 98 -7.43 13.45 1.87
N LYS A 99 -8.41 14.31 2.18
CA LYS A 99 -8.23 15.75 2.45
C LYS A 99 -7.82 16.01 3.90
N ARG A 100 -8.08 15.05 4.79
CA ARG A 100 -7.76 15.12 6.22
C ARG A 100 -7.17 13.77 6.67
N PRO A 101 -6.06 13.75 7.44
CA PRO A 101 -5.57 12.51 8.05
C PRO A 101 -6.54 11.99 9.11
N SER A 102 -6.52 10.69 9.36
CA SER A 102 -7.19 10.11 10.53
C SER A 102 -6.62 10.70 11.83
N ASP A 103 -7.46 10.83 12.85
CA ASP A 103 -6.99 11.09 14.20
C ASP A 103 -6.30 9.83 14.78
N PRO A 104 -5.51 9.94 15.87
CA PRO A 104 -4.93 8.78 16.54
C PRO A 104 -5.99 7.77 17.00
N LEU A 105 -5.68 6.47 16.88
CA LEU A 105 -6.53 5.41 17.42
C LEU A 105 -6.57 5.49 18.95
N PRO A 106 -7.75 5.33 19.58
CA PRO A 106 -7.91 5.52 21.03
C PRO A 106 -7.08 4.53 21.85
N ASP A 107 -6.89 3.30 21.38
CA ASP A 107 -6.23 2.24 22.15
C ASP A 107 -4.70 2.27 22.03
N THR A 108 -4.17 2.70 20.89
CA THR A 108 -2.72 2.64 20.59
C THR A 108 -2.05 4.00 20.56
N GLY A 109 -2.82 5.09 20.42
CA GLY A 109 -2.30 6.43 20.14
C GLY A 109 -1.58 6.54 18.79
N GLN A 110 -1.59 5.49 17.97
CA GLN A 110 -0.98 5.51 16.64
C GLN A 110 -1.91 6.23 15.67
N VAL A 111 -1.34 7.12 14.85
CA VAL A 111 -2.04 7.71 13.70
C VAL A 111 -2.06 6.65 12.60
N PRO A 112 -3.25 6.22 12.13
CA PRO A 112 -3.33 5.31 10.99
C PRO A 112 -2.58 5.87 9.78
N GLU A 113 -1.94 5.00 9.01
CA GLU A 113 -1.19 5.40 7.83
C GLU A 113 -2.14 6.05 6.81
N ALA A 114 -1.96 7.36 6.60
CA ALA A 114 -2.77 8.12 5.65
C ALA A 114 -2.44 7.67 4.23
N TYR A 115 -3.48 7.33 3.47
CA TYR A 115 -3.32 7.04 2.04
C TYR A 115 -2.77 8.28 1.31
N ARG A 116 -1.70 8.09 0.53
CA ARG A 116 -1.11 9.14 -0.31
C ARG A 116 -1.08 8.63 -1.75
N GLU A 117 -2.12 8.97 -2.51
CA GLU A 117 -2.19 8.62 -3.93
C GLU A 117 -0.95 9.16 -4.68
N GLY A 118 -0.43 8.36 -5.62
CA GLY A 118 0.78 8.67 -6.37
C GLY A 118 2.06 8.13 -5.73
N VAL A 119 2.32 8.46 -4.46
CA VAL A 119 3.53 7.95 -3.75
C VAL A 119 3.47 6.43 -3.62
N ASP A 120 2.30 5.89 -3.28
CA ASP A 120 2.12 4.44 -3.14
C ASP A 120 2.32 3.70 -4.46
N LEU A 121 1.84 4.25 -5.58
CA LEU A 121 1.95 3.63 -6.88
C LEU A 121 3.39 3.68 -7.40
N THR A 122 4.09 4.81 -7.26
CA THR A 122 5.52 4.91 -7.61
C THR A 122 6.35 3.92 -6.78
N ASN A 123 6.10 3.84 -5.46
CA ASN A 123 6.78 2.88 -4.60
C ASN A 123 6.46 1.42 -4.98
N LEU A 124 5.23 1.11 -5.40
CA LEU A 124 4.85 -0.21 -5.91
C LEU A 124 5.65 -0.54 -7.17
N ILE A 125 5.64 0.35 -8.17
CA ILE A 125 6.30 0.16 -9.46
C ILE A 125 7.80 -0.03 -9.27
N GLU A 126 8.46 0.88 -8.57
CA GLU A 126 9.92 0.84 -8.41
C GLU A 126 10.38 -0.27 -7.46
N GLY A 127 9.64 -0.52 -6.38
CA GLY A 127 9.94 -1.61 -5.46
C GLY A 127 9.77 -2.99 -6.11
N VAL A 128 8.76 -3.16 -6.97
CA VAL A 128 8.60 -4.39 -7.76
C VAL A 128 9.66 -4.51 -8.84
N ALA A 129 10.02 -3.42 -9.52
CA ALA A 129 11.13 -3.43 -10.47
C ALA A 129 12.45 -3.87 -9.81
N LEU A 130 12.76 -3.33 -8.62
CA LEU A 130 13.91 -3.76 -7.82
C LEU A 130 13.83 -5.26 -7.50
N LEU A 131 12.67 -5.76 -7.07
CA LEU A 131 12.48 -7.17 -6.71
C LEU A 131 12.65 -8.12 -7.91
N LEU A 132 12.22 -7.71 -9.10
CA LEU A 132 12.28 -8.53 -10.32
C LEU A 132 13.66 -8.49 -10.99
N LEU A 133 14.34 -7.34 -11.00
CA LEU A 133 15.67 -7.18 -11.63
C LEU A 133 16.81 -7.57 -10.69
N HIS A 134 16.64 -7.30 -9.40
CA HIS A 134 17.69 -7.44 -8.39
C HIS A 134 17.10 -8.08 -7.13
N PRO A 135 16.76 -9.38 -7.18
CA PRO A 135 16.13 -10.07 -6.04
C PRO A 135 17.06 -10.12 -4.82
N GLY A 136 18.37 -10.28 -5.03
CA GLY A 136 19.37 -10.26 -3.97
C GLY A 136 19.34 -8.97 -3.16
N PRO A 137 19.60 -7.79 -3.76
CA PRO A 137 19.58 -6.53 -3.02
C PRO A 137 18.19 -6.21 -2.47
N ALA A 138 17.10 -6.57 -3.17
CA ALA A 138 15.74 -6.38 -2.68
C ALA A 138 15.48 -7.06 -1.32
N SER A 139 16.02 -8.26 -1.13
CA SER A 139 15.84 -9.07 0.09
C SER A 139 16.66 -8.64 1.31
N ILE A 140 17.67 -7.79 1.13
CA ILE A 140 18.61 -7.40 2.20
C ILE A 140 18.27 -5.99 2.72
N ASP A 141 18.08 -5.82 4.04
CA ASP A 141 17.99 -4.49 4.66
C ASP A 141 19.37 -3.80 4.70
N CYS A 142 19.42 -2.48 4.48
CA CYS A 142 20.69 -1.75 4.40
C CYS A 142 21.54 -1.84 5.67
N ASP A 143 20.91 -1.86 6.85
CA ASP A 143 21.61 -2.00 8.13
C ASP A 143 22.26 -3.39 8.25
N GLN A 144 21.62 -4.43 7.71
CA GLN A 144 22.21 -5.76 7.66
C GLN A 144 23.36 -5.83 6.64
N CYS A 145 23.21 -5.19 5.48
CA CYS A 145 24.28 -5.08 4.47
C CYS A 145 25.51 -4.33 5.02
N ALA A 146 25.31 -3.35 5.90
CA ALA A 146 26.39 -2.66 6.60
C ALA A 146 27.11 -3.58 7.59
N ALA A 147 26.39 -4.45 8.30
CA ALA A 147 26.97 -5.35 9.29
C ALA A 147 27.63 -6.61 8.71
N TRP A 148 27.11 -7.16 7.61
CA TRP A 148 27.51 -8.47 7.07
C TRP A 148 27.84 -8.43 5.59
N ILE A 149 28.65 -9.38 5.12
CA ILE A 149 28.90 -9.58 3.69
C ILE A 149 27.78 -10.44 3.09
N TYR A 150 27.24 -9.98 1.96
CA TYR A 150 26.21 -10.67 1.19
C TYR A 150 26.67 -10.84 -0.25
N ASP A 151 26.27 -11.96 -0.85
CA ASP A 151 26.21 -12.08 -2.29
C ASP A 151 25.00 -11.30 -2.80
N LEU A 152 25.25 -10.26 -3.60
CA LEU A 152 24.21 -9.40 -4.12
C LEU A 152 23.40 -10.03 -5.26
N GLU A 153 23.86 -11.11 -5.89
CA GLU A 153 23.07 -11.79 -6.90
C GLU A 153 21.97 -12.63 -6.24
N THR A 154 22.37 -13.46 -5.27
CA THR A 154 21.48 -14.41 -4.59
C THR A 154 20.77 -13.82 -3.36
N GLY A 155 21.31 -12.74 -2.79
CA GLY A 155 20.86 -12.18 -1.52
C GLY A 155 21.32 -12.97 -0.30
N GLN A 156 22.14 -14.01 -0.48
CA GLN A 156 22.58 -14.87 0.61
C GLN A 156 23.74 -14.24 1.39
N ARG A 157 23.71 -14.43 2.71
CA ARG A 157 24.78 -13.98 3.59
C ARG A 157 25.99 -14.88 3.42
N GLN A 158 27.16 -14.31 3.17
CA GLN A 158 28.40 -15.09 3.08
C GLN A 158 28.79 -15.61 4.46
N THR A 159 29.29 -16.85 4.50
CA THR A 159 29.75 -17.50 5.72
C THR A 159 31.24 -17.83 5.62
N VAL A 160 31.89 -17.85 6.78
CA VAL A 160 33.28 -18.30 6.94
C VAL A 160 33.33 -19.42 7.98
N ARG A 161 34.26 -20.35 7.80
CA ARG A 161 34.49 -21.41 8.78
C ARG A 161 35.44 -20.93 9.86
N THR A 162 35.00 -20.94 11.11
CA THR A 162 35.80 -20.47 12.25
C THR A 162 35.92 -21.54 13.34
N GLY A 163 36.99 -21.45 14.13
CA GLY A 163 37.28 -22.36 15.24
C GLY A 163 37.80 -23.75 14.83
N PRO A 164 38.16 -24.60 15.81
CA PRO A 164 38.68 -25.94 15.57
C PRO A 164 37.65 -26.86 14.89
N ASP A 165 36.36 -26.67 15.21
CA ASP A 165 35.24 -27.43 14.64
C ASP A 165 34.85 -26.96 13.22
N ARG A 166 35.47 -25.89 12.69
CA ARG A 166 35.18 -25.30 11.37
C ARG A 166 33.68 -24.99 11.14
N ARG A 167 32.99 -24.46 12.14
CA ARG A 167 31.56 -24.11 12.02
C ARG A 167 31.38 -22.92 11.09
N GLU A 168 30.37 -22.98 10.24
CA GLU A 168 30.01 -21.87 9.35
C GLU A 168 29.30 -20.78 10.15
N VAL A 169 29.92 -19.61 10.18
CA VAL A 169 29.38 -18.41 10.83
C VAL A 169 29.24 -17.29 9.81
N PRO A 170 28.22 -16.42 9.93
CA PRO A 170 28.11 -15.21 9.13
C PRO A 170 29.40 -14.39 9.11
N GLN A 171 29.86 -13.99 7.92
CA GLN A 171 31.05 -13.16 7.78
C GLN A 171 30.70 -11.69 8.07
N PRO A 172 31.18 -11.10 9.18
CA PRO A 172 30.98 -9.68 9.46
C PRO A 172 31.75 -8.85 8.42
N ARG A 173 31.22 -7.67 8.10
CA ARG A 173 31.94 -6.72 7.25
C ARG A 173 33.16 -6.20 8.02
N PRO A 174 34.40 -6.35 7.50
CA PRO A 174 35.60 -5.86 8.19
C PRO A 174 35.58 -4.34 8.36
N ALA A 175 36.22 -3.85 9.42
CA ALA A 175 36.36 -2.42 9.65
C ALA A 175 37.08 -1.73 8.47
N GLY A 176 36.53 -0.59 8.02
CA GLY A 176 37.07 0.17 6.88
C GLY A 176 36.65 -0.32 5.50
N VAL A 177 35.98 -1.48 5.39
CA VAL A 177 35.43 -1.94 4.10
C VAL A 177 34.07 -1.27 3.86
N PRO A 178 33.91 -0.42 2.82
CA PRO A 178 32.64 0.26 2.57
C PRO A 178 31.54 -0.72 2.15
N THR A 179 30.29 -0.32 2.36
CA THR A 179 29.14 -0.99 1.75
C THR A 179 29.15 -0.82 0.24
N PRO A 180 28.62 -1.79 -0.55
CA PRO A 180 28.56 -1.71 -2.01
C PRO A 180 27.46 -0.75 -2.51
N CYS A 181 27.18 0.32 -1.78
CA CYS A 181 26.11 1.27 -2.08
C CYS A 181 26.27 1.91 -3.46
N ALA A 182 27.51 2.16 -3.91
CA ALA A 182 27.78 2.77 -5.21
C ALA A 182 27.33 1.91 -6.41
N SER A 183 27.35 0.57 -6.29
CA SER A 183 26.91 -0.36 -7.33
C SER A 183 25.55 -0.99 -7.03
N CYS A 184 25.03 -0.82 -5.81
CA CYS A 184 23.75 -1.36 -5.41
C CYS A 184 22.60 -0.56 -6.07
N PRO A 185 21.57 -1.23 -6.63
CA PRO A 185 20.41 -0.54 -7.21
C PRO A 185 19.62 0.29 -6.19
N LYS A 186 19.78 0.02 -4.88
CA LYS A 186 19.22 0.85 -3.81
C LYS A 186 19.97 2.18 -3.63
N GLN A 187 21.22 2.27 -4.09
CA GLN A 187 22.15 3.42 -4.01
C GLN A 187 22.53 3.86 -2.60
N ASN A 188 21.57 4.06 -1.69
CA ASN A 188 21.80 4.47 -0.31
C ASN A 188 20.61 4.06 0.59
N PRO A 189 20.77 4.08 1.94
CA PRO A 189 19.71 3.69 2.87
C PRO A 189 18.42 4.52 2.75
N THR A 190 18.52 5.81 2.43
CA THR A 190 17.34 6.68 2.27
C THR A 190 16.49 6.24 1.07
N ASN A 191 17.12 6.01 -0.08
CA ASN A 191 16.42 5.51 -1.27
C ASN A 191 15.94 4.06 -1.09
N ALA A 192 16.69 3.23 -0.34
CA ALA A 192 16.24 1.88 0.01
C ALA A 192 14.90 1.87 0.77
N ARG A 193 14.67 2.84 1.68
CA ARG A 193 13.40 2.97 2.41
C ARG A 193 12.25 3.31 1.47
N ARG A 194 12.49 4.17 0.47
CA ARG A 194 11.51 4.52 -0.56
C ARG A 194 11.17 3.32 -1.47
N LEU A 195 12.17 2.54 -1.85
CA LEU A 195 12.01 1.34 -2.68
C LEU A 195 11.42 0.14 -1.92
N LYS A 196 11.38 0.18 -0.58
CA LYS A 196 10.82 -0.90 0.23
C LYS A 196 9.31 -0.92 0.04
N LEU A 197 8.79 -2.02 -0.49
CA LEU A 197 7.34 -2.22 -0.59
C LEU A 197 6.71 -2.18 0.81
N SER A 198 5.72 -1.30 0.97
CA SER A 198 4.80 -1.35 2.11
C SER A 198 4.07 -2.70 2.14
N THR A 199 3.47 -3.05 3.29
CA THR A 199 2.69 -4.28 3.43
C THR A 199 1.60 -4.39 2.35
N LYS A 200 0.86 -3.29 2.13
CA LYS A 200 -0.14 -3.13 1.06
C LYS A 200 0.41 -3.39 -0.34
N ASN A 201 1.54 -2.77 -0.68
CA ASN A 201 2.14 -2.93 -2.00
C ASN A 201 2.66 -4.36 -2.21
N ARG A 202 3.19 -4.99 -1.14
CA ARG A 202 3.59 -6.40 -1.16
C ARG A 202 2.40 -7.33 -1.38
N GLN A 203 1.30 -7.16 -0.64
CA GLN A 203 0.07 -7.94 -0.83
C GLN A 203 -0.52 -7.76 -2.24
N THR A 204 -0.52 -6.54 -2.76
CA THR A 204 -0.97 -6.24 -4.13
C THR A 204 -0.13 -6.98 -5.16
N TYR A 205 1.19 -6.94 -5.02
CA TYR A 205 2.12 -7.68 -5.88
C TYR A 205 1.92 -9.20 -5.79
N GLU A 206 1.75 -9.75 -4.59
CA GLU A 206 1.48 -11.17 -4.37
C GLU A 206 0.13 -11.61 -4.95
N LEU A 207 -0.91 -10.77 -4.83
CA LEU A 207 -2.21 -11.01 -5.45
C LEU A 207 -2.08 -11.00 -6.99
N TRP A 208 -1.38 -10.01 -7.56
CA TRP A 208 -1.11 -9.96 -9.00
C TRP A 208 -0.37 -11.22 -9.48
N ARG A 209 0.68 -11.66 -8.78
CA ARG A 209 1.40 -12.91 -9.13
C ARG A 209 0.49 -14.13 -9.14
N ARG A 210 -0.34 -14.31 -8.10
CA ARG A 210 -1.31 -15.40 -8.01
C ARG A 210 -2.37 -15.30 -9.12
N ALA A 211 -2.85 -14.09 -9.41
CA ALA A 211 -3.79 -13.84 -10.48
C ALA A 211 -3.20 -14.25 -11.84
N LYS A 212 -1.96 -13.84 -12.15
CA LYS A 212 -1.26 -14.24 -13.39
C LYS A 212 -1.08 -15.75 -13.48
N ALA A 213 -0.65 -16.40 -12.39
CA ALA A 213 -0.43 -17.84 -12.36
C ALA A 213 -1.71 -18.68 -12.50
N THR A 214 -2.87 -18.13 -12.10
CA THR A 214 -4.17 -18.81 -12.15
C THR A 214 -5.08 -18.26 -13.24
N HIS A 215 -4.58 -17.49 -14.20
CA HIS A 215 -5.38 -16.83 -15.23
C HIS A 215 -6.60 -16.08 -14.64
N PHE A 216 -6.39 -15.38 -13.52
CA PHE A 216 -7.36 -14.59 -12.77
C PHE A 216 -8.51 -15.40 -12.13
N HIS A 217 -8.43 -16.73 -12.09
CA HIS A 217 -9.40 -17.57 -11.39
C HIS A 217 -9.37 -17.38 -9.87
N CYS A 218 -8.21 -17.06 -9.28
CA CYS A 218 -8.10 -16.83 -7.84
C CYS A 218 -8.61 -15.44 -7.38
N VAL A 219 -8.93 -14.54 -8.31
CA VAL A 219 -9.38 -13.18 -7.95
C VAL A 219 -10.89 -13.22 -7.67
N PRO A 220 -11.35 -12.82 -6.47
CA PRO A 220 -12.77 -12.70 -6.18
C PRO A 220 -13.50 -11.79 -7.16
N ASN A 221 -14.76 -12.10 -7.48
CA ASN A 221 -15.54 -11.34 -8.48
C ASN A 221 -15.69 -9.85 -8.13
N HIS A 222 -15.73 -9.50 -6.85
CA HIS A 222 -15.80 -8.09 -6.43
C HIS A 222 -14.51 -7.33 -6.74
N LEU A 223 -13.33 -7.96 -6.61
CA LEU A 223 -12.04 -7.34 -6.97
C LEU A 223 -11.80 -7.30 -8.48
N LYS A 224 -12.41 -8.19 -9.27
CA LYS A 224 -12.28 -8.16 -10.73
C LYS A 224 -12.84 -6.87 -11.36
N ARG A 225 -13.80 -6.23 -10.68
CA ARG A 225 -14.43 -4.97 -11.12
C ARG A 225 -13.88 -3.76 -10.37
N ASP A 226 -12.91 -3.97 -9.49
CA ASP A 226 -12.33 -2.89 -8.70
C ASP A 226 -11.35 -2.08 -9.56
N PRO A 227 -11.60 -0.77 -9.77
CA PRO A 227 -10.78 0.06 -10.64
C PRO A 227 -9.35 0.25 -10.11
N ILE A 228 -9.16 0.24 -8.79
CA ILE A 228 -7.84 0.40 -8.17
C ILE A 228 -7.00 -0.85 -8.41
N VAL A 229 -7.59 -2.03 -8.19
CA VAL A 229 -6.92 -3.32 -8.46
C VAL A 229 -6.58 -3.43 -9.94
N ALA A 230 -7.52 -3.10 -10.83
CA ALA A 230 -7.29 -3.13 -12.27
C ALA A 230 -6.15 -2.20 -12.71
N ARG A 231 -6.13 -0.95 -12.21
CA ARG A 231 -5.07 0.03 -12.46
C ARG A 231 -3.71 -0.49 -11.99
N ASN A 232 -3.64 -0.98 -10.76
CA ASN A 232 -2.37 -1.44 -10.18
C ASN A 232 -1.85 -2.70 -10.89
N PHE A 233 -2.74 -3.61 -11.29
CA PHE A 233 -2.37 -4.78 -12.08
C PHE A 233 -1.85 -4.40 -13.48
N ALA A 234 -2.43 -3.39 -14.12
CA ALA A 234 -1.94 -2.89 -15.39
C ALA A 234 -0.50 -2.37 -15.27
N HIS A 235 -0.21 -1.55 -14.25
CA HIS A 235 1.14 -1.07 -13.98
C HIS A 235 2.13 -2.20 -13.68
N LEU A 236 1.73 -3.20 -12.90
CA LEU A 236 2.58 -4.37 -12.60
C LEU A 236 2.86 -5.21 -13.86
N ASP A 237 1.89 -5.37 -14.75
CA ASP A 237 2.09 -6.03 -16.04
C ASP A 237 3.08 -5.26 -16.92
N ASP A 238 3.04 -3.93 -16.92
CA ASP A 238 3.97 -3.10 -17.69
C ASP A 238 5.40 -3.19 -17.13
N VAL A 239 5.56 -3.13 -15.80
CA VAL A 239 6.87 -3.37 -15.15
C VAL A 239 7.41 -4.75 -15.52
N ALA A 240 6.59 -5.80 -15.41
CA ALA A 240 7.01 -7.16 -15.73
C ALA A 240 7.45 -7.30 -17.19
N LYS A 241 6.73 -6.69 -18.14
CA LYS A 241 7.11 -6.66 -19.56
C LYS A 241 8.43 -5.92 -19.79
N GLN A 242 8.65 -4.79 -19.12
CA GLN A 242 9.89 -4.02 -19.23
C GLN A 242 11.08 -4.85 -18.72
N VAL A 243 10.94 -5.51 -17.57
CA VAL A 243 11.98 -6.40 -17.01
C VAL A 243 12.31 -7.54 -17.97
N GLN A 244 11.29 -8.20 -18.53
CA GLN A 244 11.50 -9.27 -19.51
C GLN A 244 12.27 -8.80 -20.76
N ARG A 245 12.01 -7.56 -21.23
CA ARG A 245 12.76 -6.99 -22.36
C ARG A 245 14.23 -6.77 -22.01
N LEU A 246 14.51 -6.20 -20.83
CA LEU A 246 15.88 -5.97 -20.36
C LEU A 246 16.65 -7.29 -20.21
N GLN A 247 16.04 -8.32 -19.63
CA GLN A 247 16.64 -9.64 -19.48
C GLN A 247 16.93 -10.32 -20.83
N ARG A 248 16.06 -10.12 -21.83
CA ARG A 248 16.31 -10.62 -23.19
C ARG A 248 17.45 -9.89 -23.88
N SER A 249 17.58 -8.57 -23.67
CA SER A 249 18.71 -7.82 -24.23
C SER A 249 20.06 -8.21 -23.61
N THR A 250 20.11 -8.54 -22.31
CA THR A 250 21.36 -8.95 -21.66
C THR A 250 21.75 -10.40 -21.96
N ALA A 251 20.78 -11.28 -22.24
CA ALA A 251 21.05 -12.66 -22.64
C ALA A 251 21.48 -12.83 -24.12
N GLY A 252 21.46 -11.75 -24.90
CA GLY A 252 21.49 -11.77 -26.36
C GLY A 252 22.80 -11.40 -27.07
N GLU A 253 23.96 -11.41 -26.42
CA GLU A 253 25.25 -11.25 -27.10
C GLU A 253 26.28 -12.28 -26.61
N PRO A 254 26.63 -13.23 -27.50
CA PRO A 254 28.00 -13.33 -27.96
C PRO A 254 28.09 -12.68 -29.35
N SER A 255 28.89 -11.63 -29.44
CA SER A 255 29.49 -11.21 -30.72
C SER A 255 30.51 -12.25 -31.18
#